data_AF-A0A3R7XCS1-F1
#
_entry.id   AF-A0A3R7XCS1-F1
#
_cell.length_a   1.000
_cell.length_b   1.000
_cell.length_c   1.000
_cell.angle_alpha   90.00
_cell.angle_beta   90.00
_cell.angle_gamma   90.00
#
_symmetry.space_group_name_H-M   'P 1'
#
loop_
_entity.id
_entity.type
_entity.pdbx_description
1 polymer ?
#
loop_
_entity_poly.entity_id
_entity_poly.type
_entity_poly.pdbx_seq_one_letter_code
_entity_poly.pdbx_strand_id
1 'polypeptide(L)'
;MLNRISEHERRDLGIAWIALAIAFTIALIGGFSFTGVNPGTAALLFILSLITVGVGFVLHELAHKFTAVRYGYWAEFRKDNQMLLVAVAIAALVGVVFAAPGATMIYGPSLSKRENGIISAAGPITNLILLIPFALLAAAAIWFDLGSFVLLVGAVGVKINAMLAAFNMLPFGPLDGRKVLAWNKGIFVALIGASFAALFLGLYYL
;
A
#
# COMPACT_ATOMS: atom_id res chain seq x y z
N MET A 1 3.22 -21.46 -3.66
CA MET A 1 2.24 -20.46 -4.14
C MET A 1 2.84 -19.45 -5.13
N LEU A 2 4.13 -19.10 -5.02
CA LEU A 2 4.79 -18.15 -5.92
C LEU A 2 4.79 -18.55 -7.41
N ASN A 3 4.81 -19.85 -7.72
CA ASN A 3 4.66 -20.35 -9.10
C ASN A 3 3.31 -20.01 -9.75
N ARG A 4 2.34 -19.45 -8.99
CA ARG A 4 1.05 -18.95 -9.50
C ARG A 4 1.10 -17.48 -9.93
N ILE A 5 2.25 -16.81 -9.84
CA ILE A 5 2.42 -15.43 -10.31
C ILE A 5 2.91 -15.46 -11.76
N SER A 6 2.08 -14.96 -12.68
CA SER A 6 2.40 -14.98 -14.11
C SER A 6 3.53 -13.99 -14.43
N GLU A 7 4.21 -14.18 -15.58
CA GLU A 7 5.19 -13.19 -16.07
C GLU A 7 4.54 -11.81 -16.28
N HIS A 8 3.29 -11.80 -16.78
CA HIS A 8 2.53 -10.58 -16.98
C HIS A 8 2.28 -9.85 -15.65
N GLU A 9 1.84 -10.59 -14.62
CA GLU A 9 1.60 -10.05 -13.29
C GLU A 9 2.88 -9.54 -12.62
N ARG A 10 4.00 -10.27 -12.74
CA ARG A 10 5.30 -9.80 -12.24
C ARG A 10 5.70 -8.48 -12.87
N ARG A 11 5.52 -8.34 -14.18
CA ARG A 11 5.78 -7.08 -14.89
C ARG A 11 4.87 -5.96 -14.41
N ASP A 12 3.58 -6.24 -14.24
CA ASP A 12 2.61 -5.24 -13.80
C ASP A 12 2.86 -4.80 -12.35
N LEU A 13 3.16 -5.73 -11.44
CA LEU A 13 3.59 -5.44 -10.08
C LEU A 13 4.88 -4.62 -10.08
N GLY A 14 5.87 -4.97 -10.91
CA GLY A 14 7.12 -4.22 -11.01
C GLY A 14 6.93 -2.78 -11.51
N ILE A 15 6.08 -2.58 -12.53
CA ILE A 15 5.78 -1.24 -13.04
C ILE A 15 5.01 -0.43 -12.00
N ALA A 16 3.99 -1.02 -11.36
CA ALA A 16 3.23 -0.36 -10.31
C ALA A 16 4.11 0.00 -9.10
N TRP A 17 5.01 -0.90 -8.70
CA TRP A 17 5.98 -0.65 -7.63
C TRP A 17 6.86 0.56 -7.97
N ILE A 18 7.49 0.60 -9.15
CA ILE A 18 8.36 1.73 -9.54
C ILE A 18 7.55 3.03 -9.60
N ALA A 19 6.37 3.02 -10.22
CA ALA A 19 5.53 4.20 -10.34
C ALA A 19 5.08 4.74 -8.97
N LEU A 20 4.69 3.86 -8.06
CA LEU A 20 4.33 4.24 -6.69
C LEU A 20 5.55 4.74 -5.93
N ALA A 21 6.73 4.13 -6.06
CA ALA A 21 7.94 4.62 -5.43
C ALA A 21 8.27 6.06 -5.89
N ILE A 22 8.11 6.36 -7.18
CA ILE A 22 8.22 7.73 -7.71
C ILE A 22 7.18 8.65 -7.08
N ALA A 23 5.89 8.26 -7.08
CA ALA A 23 4.82 9.07 -6.51
C ALA A 23 5.07 9.40 -5.03
N PHE A 24 5.43 8.41 -4.22
CA PHE A 24 5.73 8.61 -2.80
C PHE A 24 6.99 9.45 -2.57
N THR A 25 8.00 9.32 -3.42
CA THR A 25 9.20 10.17 -3.35
C THR A 25 8.82 11.63 -3.53
N ILE A 26 7.99 11.93 -4.54
CA ILE A 26 7.50 13.28 -4.81
C ILE A 26 6.65 13.78 -3.64
N ALA A 27 5.76 12.93 -3.10
CA ALA A 27 4.95 13.28 -1.94
C ALA A 27 5.81 13.61 -0.70
N LEU A 28 6.84 12.82 -0.42
CA LEU A 28 7.75 13.01 0.72
C LEU A 28 8.63 14.27 0.60
N ILE A 29 8.91 14.71 -0.63
CA ILE A 29 9.57 16.00 -0.88
C ILE A 29 8.63 17.18 -0.58
N GLY A 30 7.32 16.95 -0.51
CA GLY A 30 6.30 18.00 -0.37
C GLY A 30 5.64 18.41 -1.69
N GLY A 31 5.71 17.55 -2.72
CA GLY A 31 5.19 17.83 -4.06
C GLY A 31 6.22 18.49 -4.99
N PHE A 32 5.74 19.22 -5.99
CA PHE A 32 6.60 19.88 -6.98
C PHE A 32 7.32 21.09 -6.36
N SER A 33 8.67 21.03 -6.32
CA SER A 33 9.52 22.11 -5.83
C SER A 33 10.05 22.96 -6.99
N PHE A 34 9.64 24.23 -7.06
CA PHE A 34 10.16 25.20 -8.04
C PHE A 34 11.62 25.61 -7.78
N THR A 35 12.11 25.47 -6.55
CA THR A 35 13.49 25.79 -6.17
C THR A 35 14.45 24.63 -6.43
N GLY A 36 13.95 23.51 -6.96
CA GLY A 36 14.70 22.27 -7.14
C GLY A 36 14.79 21.44 -5.86
N VAL A 37 15.26 20.20 -6.02
CA VAL A 37 15.50 19.24 -4.93
C VAL A 37 16.94 18.78 -5.05
N ASN A 38 17.64 18.66 -3.92
CA ASN A 38 18.99 18.08 -3.93
C ASN A 38 18.94 16.65 -4.49
N PRO A 39 19.74 16.31 -5.53
CA PRO A 39 19.70 14.98 -6.15
C PRO A 39 19.98 13.83 -5.18
N GLY A 40 20.86 14.04 -4.19
CA GLY A 40 21.16 13.05 -3.16
C GLY A 40 19.97 12.80 -2.24
N THR A 41 19.26 13.85 -1.82
CA THR A 41 18.02 13.71 -1.03
C THR A 41 16.93 13.01 -1.83
N ALA A 42 16.74 13.37 -3.09
CA ALA A 42 15.77 12.71 -3.97
C ALA A 42 16.08 11.22 -4.16
N ALA A 43 17.35 10.87 -4.38
CA ALA A 43 17.78 9.48 -4.51
C ALA A 43 17.56 8.68 -3.21
N LEU A 44 17.87 9.28 -2.04
CA LEU A 44 17.64 8.66 -0.75
C LEU A 44 16.15 8.39 -0.51
N LEU A 45 15.29 9.39 -0.75
CA LEU A 45 13.85 9.25 -0.60
C LEU A 45 13.24 8.25 -1.60
N PHE A 46 13.83 8.14 -2.79
CA PHE A 46 13.44 7.13 -3.77
C PHE A 46 13.79 5.71 -3.32
N ILE A 47 15.00 5.48 -2.80
CA ILE A 47 15.38 4.19 -2.21
C ILE A 47 14.48 3.85 -1.02
N LEU A 48 14.23 4.83 -0.15
CA LEU A 48 13.33 4.68 0.99
C LEU A 48 11.92 4.27 0.53
N SER A 49 11.37 4.94 -0.49
CA SER A 49 10.06 4.64 -1.06
C SER A 49 10.02 3.28 -1.75
N LEU A 50 11.08 2.89 -2.48
CA LEU A 50 11.20 1.57 -3.08
C LEU A 50 11.09 0.46 -2.03
N ILE A 51 11.76 0.60 -0.90
CA ILE A 51 11.73 -0.41 0.18
C ILE A 51 10.37 -0.42 0.86
N THR A 52 9.91 0.74 1.32
CA THR A 52 8.73 0.84 2.19
C THR A 52 7.43 0.63 1.42
N VAL A 53 7.21 1.40 0.35
CA VAL A 53 6.02 1.27 -0.51
C VAL A 53 6.03 -0.07 -1.21
N GLY A 54 7.19 -0.50 -1.72
CA GLY A 54 7.33 -1.77 -2.42
C GLY A 54 6.83 -2.96 -1.63
N VAL A 55 7.36 -3.11 -0.41
CA VAL A 55 6.95 -4.17 0.50
C VAL A 55 5.47 -4.04 0.85
N GLY A 56 4.99 -2.84 1.19
CA GLY A 56 3.60 -2.60 1.58
C GLY A 56 2.60 -2.91 0.47
N PHE A 57 2.82 -2.38 -0.73
CA PHE A 57 1.96 -2.55 -1.89
C PHE A 57 1.99 -3.98 -2.44
N VAL A 58 3.18 -4.57 -2.64
CA VAL A 58 3.27 -5.91 -3.23
C VAL A 58 2.64 -6.94 -2.31
N LEU A 59 2.90 -6.88 -0.99
CA LEU A 59 2.28 -7.81 -0.05
C LEU A 59 0.77 -7.61 0.06
N HIS A 60 0.28 -6.37 -0.05
CA HIS A 60 -1.15 -6.06 -0.10
C HIS A 60 -1.84 -6.76 -1.29
N GLU A 61 -1.33 -6.58 -2.51
CA GLU A 61 -1.92 -7.21 -3.70
C GLU A 61 -1.80 -8.73 -3.69
N LEU A 62 -0.65 -9.24 -3.23
CA LEU A 62 -0.46 -10.68 -3.06
C LEU A 62 -1.40 -11.25 -1.99
N ALA A 63 -1.78 -10.49 -0.97
CA ALA A 63 -2.75 -10.93 0.03
C ALA A 63 -4.14 -11.10 -0.59
N HIS A 64 -4.61 -10.16 -1.42
CA HIS A 64 -5.85 -10.35 -2.20
C HIS A 64 -5.77 -11.61 -3.05
N LYS A 65 -4.72 -11.74 -3.85
CA LYS A 65 -4.53 -12.88 -4.76
C LYS A 65 -4.53 -14.20 -4.01
N PHE A 66 -3.68 -14.36 -3.00
CA PHE A 66 -3.55 -15.63 -2.31
C PHE A 66 -4.79 -15.98 -1.49
N THR A 67 -5.54 -14.98 -1.02
CA THR A 67 -6.83 -15.22 -0.37
C THR A 67 -7.88 -15.70 -1.38
N ALA A 68 -7.97 -15.07 -2.56
CA ALA A 68 -8.85 -15.52 -3.64
C ALA A 68 -8.50 -16.94 -4.11
N VAL A 69 -7.20 -17.22 -4.26
CA VAL A 69 -6.69 -18.54 -4.64
C VAL A 69 -7.04 -19.62 -3.61
N ARG A 70 -7.06 -19.30 -2.32
CA ARG A 70 -7.48 -20.25 -1.26
C ARG A 70 -8.96 -20.59 -1.35
N TYR A 71 -9.79 -19.68 -1.85
CA TYR A 71 -11.20 -19.93 -2.15
C TYR A 71 -11.42 -20.67 -3.48
N GLY A 72 -10.34 -21.05 -4.18
CA GLY A 72 -10.42 -21.78 -5.46
C GLY A 72 -10.60 -20.88 -6.69
N TYR A 73 -10.50 -19.56 -6.53
CA TYR A 73 -10.57 -18.63 -7.67
C TYR A 73 -9.23 -18.51 -8.38
N TRP A 74 -9.30 -18.21 -9.67
CA TRP A 74 -8.15 -17.68 -10.38
C TRP A 74 -8.04 -16.18 -10.05
N ALA A 75 -6.83 -15.71 -9.73
CA ALA A 75 -6.59 -14.31 -9.40
C ALA A 75 -5.24 -13.82 -9.94
N GLU A 76 -5.24 -12.61 -10.49
CA GLU A 76 -4.05 -11.96 -11.07
C GLU A 76 -4.12 -10.44 -10.90
N PHE A 77 -3.06 -9.84 -10.37
CA PHE A 77 -2.92 -8.39 -10.36
C PHE A 77 -2.71 -7.84 -11.77
N ARG A 78 -3.48 -6.80 -12.11
CA ARG A 78 -3.30 -6.02 -13.34
C ARG A 78 -3.20 -4.54 -13.01
N LYS A 79 -2.16 -3.89 -13.53
CA LYS A 79 -1.96 -2.46 -13.30
C LYS A 79 -2.93 -1.63 -14.13
N ASP A 80 -3.25 -0.46 -13.61
CA ASP A 80 -3.97 0.59 -14.32
C ASP A 80 -3.01 1.75 -14.62
N ASN A 81 -2.63 1.90 -15.88
CA ASN A 81 -1.69 2.95 -16.30
C ASN A 81 -2.23 4.36 -16.04
N GLN A 82 -3.53 4.57 -16.20
CA GLN A 82 -4.13 5.88 -15.99
C GLN A 82 -4.10 6.23 -14.51
N MET A 83 -4.48 5.29 -13.65
CA MET A 83 -4.46 5.53 -12.21
C MET A 83 -3.04 5.64 -11.64
N LEU A 84 -2.06 4.93 -12.19
CA LEU A 84 -0.65 5.14 -11.85
C LEU A 84 -0.16 6.55 -12.23
N LEU A 85 -0.53 7.04 -13.42
CA LEU A 85 -0.22 8.41 -13.82
C LEU A 85 -0.91 9.43 -12.91
N VAL A 86 -2.17 9.20 -12.56
CA VAL A 86 -2.92 10.03 -11.61
C VAL A 86 -2.25 10.03 -10.24
N ALA A 87 -1.75 8.88 -9.76
CA ALA A 87 -1.03 8.79 -8.48
C ALA A 87 0.18 9.73 -8.45
N VAL A 88 1.00 9.70 -9.52
CA VAL A 88 2.18 10.56 -9.67
C VAL A 88 1.77 12.03 -9.78
N ALA A 89 0.73 12.33 -10.55
CA ALA A 89 0.25 13.70 -10.73
C ALA A 89 -0.30 14.31 -9.43
N ILE A 90 -1.14 13.58 -8.69
CA ILE A 90 -1.67 14.05 -7.40
C ILE A 90 -0.53 14.21 -6.38
N ALA A 91 0.42 13.29 -6.36
CA ALA A 91 1.60 13.42 -5.50
C ALA A 91 2.39 14.71 -5.81
N ALA A 92 2.57 15.04 -7.08
CA ALA A 92 3.24 16.26 -7.50
C ALA A 92 2.47 17.54 -7.15
N LEU A 93 1.14 17.51 -7.24
CA LEU A 93 0.30 18.69 -7.04
C LEU A 93 -0.06 18.95 -5.58
N VAL A 94 -0.27 17.90 -4.79
CA VAL A 94 -0.86 17.97 -3.44
C VAL A 94 0.05 17.37 -2.37
N GLY A 95 1.14 16.69 -2.76
CA GLY A 95 2.04 16.05 -1.81
C GLY A 95 1.45 14.81 -1.13
N VAL A 96 0.36 14.25 -1.69
CA VAL A 96 -0.30 13.04 -1.17
C VAL A 96 -0.44 12.03 -2.30
N VAL A 97 -0.21 10.75 -2.01
CA VAL A 97 -0.43 9.67 -2.99
C VAL A 97 -1.83 9.09 -2.78
N PHE A 98 -2.71 9.29 -3.75
CA PHE A 98 -4.05 8.73 -3.75
C PHE A 98 -4.43 8.22 -5.13
N ALA A 99 -4.37 6.90 -5.32
CA ALA A 99 -4.88 6.23 -6.51
C ALA A 99 -4.99 4.71 -6.26
N ALA A 100 -5.84 4.04 -7.04
CA ALA A 100 -5.84 2.59 -7.15
C ALA A 100 -4.85 2.19 -8.26
N PRO A 101 -3.62 1.72 -7.95
CA PRO A 101 -2.57 1.44 -8.95
C PRO A 101 -2.94 0.32 -9.94
N GLY A 102 -3.96 -0.44 -9.62
CA GLY A 102 -4.48 -1.55 -10.39
C GLY A 102 -5.57 -2.26 -9.61
N ALA A 103 -5.90 -3.47 -10.03
CA ALA A 103 -6.79 -4.34 -9.30
C ALA A 103 -6.35 -5.80 -9.46
N THR A 104 -6.52 -6.57 -8.39
CA THR A 104 -6.49 -8.03 -8.46
C THR A 104 -7.77 -8.52 -9.14
N MET A 105 -7.64 -8.99 -10.38
CA MET A 105 -8.72 -9.54 -11.18
C MET A 105 -9.04 -10.95 -10.69
N ILE A 106 -10.28 -11.20 -10.29
CA ILE A 106 -10.72 -12.48 -9.74
C ILE A 106 -11.74 -13.11 -10.68
N TYR A 107 -11.50 -14.35 -11.09
CA TYR A 107 -12.39 -15.10 -11.96
C TYR A 107 -12.71 -16.47 -11.37
N GLY A 108 -14.00 -16.83 -11.44
CA GLY A 108 -14.51 -18.16 -11.10
C GLY A 108 -16.03 -18.17 -10.95
N PRO A 109 -16.63 -19.34 -10.67
CA PRO A 109 -18.07 -19.48 -10.52
C PRO A 109 -18.56 -18.64 -9.34
N SER A 110 -19.44 -17.67 -9.63
CA SER A 110 -20.15 -16.78 -8.70
C SER A 110 -19.40 -16.45 -7.39
N LEU A 111 -18.64 -15.36 -7.39
CA LEU A 111 -18.00 -14.83 -6.20
C LEU A 111 -19.07 -14.35 -5.18
N SER A 112 -19.16 -14.98 -4.00
CA SER A 112 -20.13 -14.56 -3.00
C SER A 112 -19.74 -13.21 -2.38
N LYS A 113 -20.73 -12.49 -1.82
CA LYS A 113 -20.47 -11.23 -1.08
C LYS A 113 -19.47 -11.44 0.07
N ARG A 114 -19.55 -12.59 0.74
CA ARG A 114 -18.66 -12.94 1.85
C ARG A 114 -17.23 -13.16 1.40
N GLU A 115 -17.02 -13.96 0.36
CA GLU A 115 -15.68 -14.21 -0.17
C GLU A 115 -15.06 -12.94 -0.72
N ASN A 116 -15.81 -12.14 -1.49
CA ASN A 116 -15.34 -10.86 -2.00
C ASN A 116 -14.94 -9.90 -0.87
N GLY A 117 -15.75 -9.83 0.19
CA GLY A 117 -15.43 -9.01 1.37
C GLY A 117 -14.19 -9.47 2.12
N ILE A 118 -13.99 -10.78 2.30
CA ILE A 118 -12.80 -11.34 2.95
C ILE A 118 -11.55 -11.11 2.10
N ILE A 119 -11.65 -11.35 0.79
CA ILE A 119 -10.55 -11.11 -0.14
C ILE A 119 -10.14 -9.65 -0.11
N SER A 120 -11.09 -8.72 -0.16
CA SER A 120 -10.81 -7.28 -0.05
C SER A 120 -10.30 -6.85 1.32
N ALA A 121 -10.70 -7.49 2.41
CA ALA A 121 -10.12 -7.19 3.73
C ALA A 121 -8.65 -7.61 3.84
N ALA A 122 -8.21 -8.63 3.08
CA ALA A 122 -6.88 -9.21 3.21
C ALA A 122 -5.74 -8.21 2.93
N GLY A 123 -5.91 -7.31 1.95
CA GLY A 123 -4.94 -6.27 1.63
C GLY A 123 -4.73 -5.29 2.79
N PRO A 124 -5.77 -4.55 3.23
CA PRO A 124 -5.67 -3.63 4.36
C PRO A 124 -5.20 -4.29 5.67
N ILE A 125 -5.64 -5.53 5.94
CA ILE A 125 -5.15 -6.30 7.09
C ILE A 125 -3.65 -6.55 6.99
N THR A 126 -3.14 -6.89 5.81
CA THR A 126 -1.70 -7.10 5.59
C THR A 126 -0.90 -5.83 5.86
N ASN A 127 -1.38 -4.67 5.40
CA ASN A 127 -0.71 -3.41 5.73
C ASN A 127 -0.73 -3.09 7.22
N LEU A 128 -1.86 -3.33 7.92
CA LEU A 128 -1.93 -3.17 9.37
C LEU A 128 -0.94 -4.09 10.10
N ILE A 129 -0.78 -5.33 9.65
CA ILE A 129 0.20 -6.27 10.20
C ILE A 129 1.63 -5.77 9.94
N LEU A 130 1.92 -5.22 8.77
CA LEU A 130 3.23 -4.69 8.41
C LEU A 130 3.66 -3.50 9.28
N LEU A 131 2.74 -2.82 9.97
CA LEU A 131 3.10 -1.81 10.97
C LEU A 131 4.01 -2.38 12.06
N ILE A 132 3.82 -3.65 12.44
CA ILE A 132 4.58 -4.31 13.52
C ILE A 132 6.08 -4.39 13.18
N PRO A 133 6.51 -5.07 12.10
CA PRO A 133 7.94 -5.16 11.79
C PRO A 133 8.57 -3.78 11.51
N PHE A 134 7.86 -2.84 10.89
CA PHE A 134 8.39 -1.49 10.67
C PHE A 134 8.53 -0.68 11.96
N ALA A 135 7.57 -0.78 12.89
CA ALA A 135 7.67 -0.15 14.20
C ALA A 135 8.79 -0.76 15.05
N LEU A 136 8.94 -2.09 15.02
CA LEU A 136 10.05 -2.79 15.67
C LEU A 136 11.39 -2.37 15.07
N LEU A 137 11.48 -2.16 13.76
CA LEU A 137 12.69 -1.67 13.09
C LEU A 137 13.03 -0.24 13.53
N ALA A 138 12.04 0.65 13.60
CA ALA A 138 12.23 2.02 14.10
C ALA A 138 12.70 2.04 15.56
N ALA A 139 12.06 1.22 16.41
CA ALA A 139 12.47 1.08 17.80
C ALA A 139 13.90 0.54 17.89
N ALA A 140 14.21 -0.57 17.22
CA ALA A 140 15.55 -1.17 17.23
C ALA A 140 16.63 -0.17 16.76
N ALA A 141 16.32 0.68 15.77
CA ALA A 141 17.26 1.70 15.32
C ALA A 141 17.62 2.70 16.42
N ILE A 142 16.68 3.05 17.30
CA ILE A 142 16.91 3.94 18.45
C ILE A 142 17.63 3.18 19.58
N TRP A 143 17.13 1.99 19.94
CA TRP A 143 17.64 1.23 21.08
C TRP A 143 19.08 0.71 20.88
N PHE A 144 19.45 0.40 19.63
CA PHE A 144 20.75 -0.17 19.29
C PHE A 144 21.62 0.76 18.44
N ASP A 145 21.22 2.03 18.26
CA ASP A 145 21.93 3.04 17.46
C ASP A 145 22.31 2.55 16.04
N LEU A 146 21.34 1.98 15.31
CA LEU A 146 21.57 1.38 13.99
C LEU A 146 21.66 2.41 12.86
N GLY A 147 21.69 3.70 13.19
CA GLY A 147 21.78 4.81 12.26
C GLY A 147 20.44 5.35 11.75
N SER A 148 20.48 6.59 11.27
CA SER A 148 19.30 7.37 10.86
C SER A 148 18.54 6.76 9.69
N PHE A 149 19.21 6.07 8.77
CA PHE A 149 18.55 5.43 7.64
C PHE A 149 17.62 4.28 8.08
N VAL A 150 18.05 3.44 9.03
CA VAL A 150 17.23 2.33 9.54
C VAL A 150 16.01 2.88 10.28
N LEU A 151 16.20 3.93 11.08
CA LEU A 151 15.11 4.65 11.73
C LEU A 151 14.11 5.20 10.71
N LEU A 152 14.59 5.84 9.63
CA LEU A 152 13.74 6.34 8.55
C LEU A 152 12.96 5.23 7.86
N VAL A 153 13.57 4.09 7.55
CA VAL A 153 12.88 2.93 6.95
C VAL A 153 11.76 2.44 7.86
N GLY A 154 12.02 2.32 9.17
CA GLY A 154 11.01 1.94 10.15
C GLY A 154 9.86 2.95 10.23
N ALA A 155 10.17 4.22 10.49
CA ALA A 155 9.16 5.26 10.68
C ALA A 155 8.32 5.51 9.41
N VAL A 156 8.97 5.62 8.26
CA VAL A 156 8.28 5.83 6.98
C VAL A 156 7.52 4.58 6.55
N GLY A 157 8.04 3.39 6.85
CA GLY A 157 7.34 2.13 6.62
C GLY A 157 6.02 2.01 7.40
N VAL A 158 5.99 2.45 8.66
CA VAL A 158 4.75 2.54 9.45
C VAL A 158 3.77 3.51 8.80
N LYS A 159 4.21 4.74 8.49
CA LYS A 159 3.37 5.79 7.89
C LYS A 159 2.73 5.33 6.58
N ILE A 160 3.53 4.74 5.68
CA ILE A 160 3.07 4.31 4.36
C ILE A 160 2.09 3.15 4.46
N ASN A 161 2.39 2.12 5.27
CA ASN A 161 1.45 1.00 5.44
C ASN A 161 0.13 1.45 6.07
N ALA A 162 0.18 2.35 7.06
CA ALA A 162 -1.04 2.90 7.65
C ALA A 162 -1.85 3.69 6.62
N MET A 163 -1.19 4.47 5.76
CA MET A 163 -1.84 5.22 4.69
C MET A 163 -2.46 4.29 3.63
N LEU A 164 -1.76 3.25 3.19
CA LEU A 164 -2.28 2.24 2.26
C LEU A 164 -3.51 1.53 2.84
N ALA A 165 -3.47 1.17 4.13
CA ALA A 165 -4.59 0.55 4.82
C ALA A 165 -5.79 1.50 4.95
N ALA A 166 -5.56 2.78 5.26
CA ALA A 166 -6.61 3.78 5.47
C ALA A 166 -7.32 4.12 4.17
N PHE A 167 -6.56 4.41 3.10
CA PHE A 167 -7.14 4.79 1.82
C PHE A 167 -7.86 3.63 1.14
N ASN A 168 -7.32 2.40 1.17
CA ASN A 168 -8.05 1.25 0.62
C ASN A 168 -9.32 0.91 1.39
N MET A 169 -9.43 1.30 2.67
CA MET A 169 -10.66 1.10 3.46
C MET A 169 -11.74 2.17 3.21
N LEU A 170 -11.50 3.18 2.37
CA LEU A 170 -12.55 4.14 2.03
C LEU A 170 -13.70 3.46 1.24
N PRO A 171 -14.98 3.79 1.51
CA PRO A 171 -16.12 3.02 0.99
C PRO A 171 -16.61 3.48 -0.38
N PHE A 172 -15.72 3.76 -1.34
CA PHE A 172 -16.11 4.24 -2.68
C PHE A 172 -15.21 3.72 -3.80
N GLY A 173 -15.69 3.86 -5.05
CA GLY A 173 -14.91 3.51 -6.24
C GLY A 173 -14.52 2.02 -6.29
N PRO A 174 -13.27 1.70 -6.71
CA PRO A 174 -12.75 0.33 -6.77
C PRO A 174 -12.13 -0.16 -5.44
N LEU A 175 -12.06 0.69 -4.41
CA LEU A 175 -11.36 0.45 -3.16
C LEU A 175 -11.97 -0.70 -2.36
N ASP A 176 -11.14 -1.37 -1.55
CA ASP A 176 -11.52 -2.56 -0.79
C ASP A 176 -12.64 -2.31 0.22
N GLY A 177 -12.60 -1.16 0.89
CA GLY A 177 -13.55 -0.78 1.92
C GLY A 177 -14.99 -0.86 1.46
N ARG A 178 -15.24 -0.57 0.17
CA ARG A 178 -16.57 -0.72 -0.44
C ARG A 178 -17.08 -2.17 -0.40
N LYS A 179 -16.23 -3.13 -0.74
CA LYS A 179 -16.57 -4.57 -0.77
C LYS A 179 -16.67 -5.13 0.65
N VAL A 180 -15.79 -4.70 1.56
CA VAL A 180 -15.85 -5.05 2.99
C VAL A 180 -17.15 -4.53 3.61
N LEU A 181 -17.54 -3.28 3.35
CA LEU A 181 -18.79 -2.69 3.83
C LEU A 181 -20.02 -3.44 3.32
N ALA A 182 -20.02 -3.81 2.03
CA ALA A 182 -21.10 -4.58 1.42
C ALA A 182 -21.24 -5.99 2.00
N TRP A 183 -20.15 -6.57 2.50
CA TRP A 183 -20.15 -7.87 3.16
C TRP A 183 -20.57 -7.77 4.63
N ASN A 184 -19.89 -6.94 5.42
CA ASN A 184 -20.08 -6.85 6.86
C ASN A 184 -19.71 -5.45 7.39
N LYS A 185 -20.73 -4.71 7.83
CA LYS A 185 -20.57 -3.35 8.36
C LYS A 185 -19.70 -3.29 9.63
N GLY A 186 -19.81 -4.28 10.52
CA GLY A 186 -19.03 -4.32 11.77
C GLY A 186 -17.54 -4.49 11.52
N ILE A 187 -17.19 -5.42 10.62
CA ILE A 187 -15.79 -5.63 10.20
C ILE A 187 -15.25 -4.40 9.48
N PHE A 188 -16.07 -3.78 8.61
CA PHE A 188 -15.71 -2.54 7.96
C PHE A 188 -15.37 -1.43 8.96
N VAL A 189 -16.24 -1.16 9.95
CA VAL A 189 -16.03 -0.14 10.97
C VAL A 189 -14.77 -0.41 11.78
N ALA A 190 -14.53 -1.67 12.17
CA ALA A 190 -13.32 -2.05 12.89
C ALA A 190 -12.05 -1.80 12.06
N LEU A 191 -12.03 -2.23 10.79
CA LEU A 191 -10.87 -2.07 9.92
C LEU A 191 -10.60 -0.61 9.55
N ILE A 192 -11.61 0.16 9.16
CA ILE A 192 -11.43 1.57 8.83
C ILE A 192 -11.00 2.37 10.06
N GLY A 193 -11.59 2.08 11.23
CA GLY A 193 -11.20 2.70 12.50
C GLY A 193 -9.74 2.40 12.86
N ALA A 194 -9.33 1.14 12.78
CA ALA A 194 -7.94 0.73 13.02
C ALA A 194 -6.97 1.39 12.03
N SER A 195 -7.30 1.41 10.73
CA SER A 195 -6.44 2.02 9.71
C SER A 195 -6.27 3.52 9.90
N PHE A 196 -7.33 4.26 10.17
CA PHE A 196 -7.23 5.71 10.40
C PHE A 196 -6.58 6.05 11.75
N ALA A 197 -6.82 5.27 12.79
CA ALA A 197 -6.11 5.42 14.06
C ALA A 197 -4.61 5.17 13.88
N ALA A 198 -4.22 4.11 13.16
CA ALA A 198 -2.82 3.84 12.84
C ALA A 198 -2.19 4.95 12.00
N LEU A 199 -2.93 5.50 11.02
CA LEU A 199 -2.46 6.60 10.20
C LEU A 199 -2.24 7.87 11.05
N PHE A 200 -3.19 8.20 11.92
CA PHE A 200 -3.04 9.30 12.86
C PHE A 200 -1.83 9.08 13.78
N LEU A 201 -1.69 7.91 14.39
CA LEU A 201 -0.56 7.62 15.26
C LEU A 201 0.78 7.73 14.51
N GLY A 202 0.85 7.18 13.29
CA GLY A 202 2.04 7.21 12.46
C GLY A 202 2.41 8.62 12.00
N LEU A 203 1.46 9.50 11.69
CA LEU A 203 1.75 10.86 11.21
C LEU A 203 2.12 11.84 12.34
N TYR A 204 1.59 11.64 13.55
CA TYR A 204 1.77 12.58 14.66
C TYR A 204 2.85 12.17 15.67
N TYR A 205 3.17 10.88 15.78
CA TYR A 205 4.08 10.37 16.81
C TYR A 205 5.35 9.68 16.27
N LEU A 206 5.48 9.53 14.95
CA LEU A 206 6.67 9.01 14.25
C LEU A 206 7.09 9.99 13.16
#